data_AF-A0A271LR03-F1
#
_entry.id   AF-A0A271LR03-F1
#
_cell.length_a   1.000
_cell.length_b   1.000
_cell.length_c   1.000
_cell.angle_alpha   90.00
_cell.angle_beta   90.00
_cell.angle_gamma   90.00
#
_symmetry.space_group_name_H-M   'P 1'
#
loop_
_entity.id
_entity.type
_entity.pdbx_description
1 polymer ?
#
loop_
_entity_poly.entity_id
_entity_poly.type
_entity_poly.pdbx_seq_one_letter_code
_entity_poly.pdbx_strand_id
1 'polypeptide(L)'
;MPNTTVRAAAEGMPEINRRRLLLGLAAASTAAAAVTVAPEAHSGQLSENPELLRLGNEFPAIANEYRSALAALNAIVNKWSKVWPVAPDEILAARQFDGAGNTMERDITGHGLCHSTGRARYIYSCENLDWELKRAKSILKGKTIDKRALGGLPNRAAWEDELDVLVARYTAAAKYEAEKARVLAASGHDAADRRKAAAAQALIGAIDAIMAQPETTMAGVVIKAQALAAWSAVEKWQRILTPQAVGWGSTLSASVLRLAGEA
;
A
#
# COMPACT_ATOMS: atom_id res chain seq x y z
N MET A 1 -20.99 -37.32 12.31
CA MET A 1 -19.88 -37.01 13.24
C MET A 1 -19.90 -35.50 13.49
N PRO A 2 -20.12 -35.02 14.72
CA PRO A 2 -20.19 -33.59 14.98
C PRO A 2 -18.77 -33.01 15.10
N ASN A 3 -18.51 -31.90 14.39
CA ASN A 3 -17.24 -31.19 14.46
C ASN A 3 -17.20 -30.33 15.73
N THR A 4 -16.24 -30.65 16.59
CA THR A 4 -15.89 -29.89 17.80
C THR A 4 -15.29 -28.54 17.42
N THR A 5 -15.94 -27.45 17.82
CA THR A 5 -15.42 -26.08 17.70
C THR A 5 -14.34 -25.83 18.76
N VAL A 6 -13.10 -25.62 18.32
CA VAL A 6 -12.00 -25.17 19.19
C VAL A 6 -12.11 -23.65 19.38
N ARG A 7 -12.28 -23.21 20.63
CA ARG A 7 -12.18 -21.79 21.03
C ARG A 7 -10.70 -21.43 21.18
N ALA A 8 -10.22 -20.48 20.39
CA ALA A 8 -8.92 -19.84 20.61
C ALA A 8 -9.04 -18.85 21.78
N ALA A 9 -8.32 -19.11 22.87
CA ALA A 9 -8.13 -18.16 23.95
C ALA A 9 -7.23 -17.02 23.44
N ALA A 10 -7.74 -15.79 23.46
CA ALA A 10 -6.94 -14.60 23.28
C ALA A 10 -6.25 -14.28 24.61
N GLU A 11 -5.08 -14.87 24.84
CA GLU A 11 -4.17 -14.40 25.89
C GLU A 11 -3.57 -13.06 25.43
N GLY A 12 -3.89 -11.99 26.17
CA GLY A 12 -3.35 -10.66 25.92
C GLY A 12 -1.83 -10.66 26.07
N MET A 13 -1.13 -10.21 25.03
CA MET A 13 0.31 -9.98 25.12
C MET A 13 0.59 -8.97 26.23
N PRO A 14 1.58 -9.21 27.11
CA PRO A 14 1.91 -8.26 28.15
C PRO A 14 2.43 -6.97 27.52
N GLU A 15 1.83 -5.85 27.93
CA GLU A 15 2.30 -4.52 27.60
C GLU A 15 3.70 -4.34 28.20
N ILE A 16 4.74 -4.46 27.37
CA ILE A 16 6.14 -4.32 27.78
C ILE A 16 6.37 -2.85 28.16
N ASN A 17 6.21 -2.60 29.46
CA ASN A 17 6.36 -1.29 30.05
C ASN A 17 7.86 -0.90 30.07
N ARG A 18 8.28 -0.04 29.13
CA ARG A 18 9.69 0.38 28.95
C ARG A 18 10.35 0.92 30.22
N ARG A 19 9.55 1.49 31.15
CA ARG A 19 10.02 1.94 32.47
C ARG A 19 10.53 0.79 33.36
N ARG A 20 9.93 -0.41 33.27
CA ARG A 20 10.40 -1.59 34.02
C ARG A 20 11.67 -2.20 33.42
N LEU A 21 11.87 -2.12 32.11
CA LEU A 21 13.09 -2.61 31.46
C LEU A 21 14.31 -1.74 31.82
N LEU A 22 14.15 -0.42 31.85
CA LEU A 22 15.21 0.51 32.24
C LEU A 22 15.53 0.44 33.75
N LEU A 23 14.52 0.20 34.60
CA LEU A 23 14.75 -0.05 36.02
C LEU A 23 15.39 -1.42 36.29
N GLY A 24 15.12 -2.43 35.45
CA GLY A 24 15.74 -3.75 35.54
C GLY A 24 17.23 -3.76 35.21
N LEU A 25 17.71 -2.86 34.33
CA LEU A 25 19.14 -2.72 34.04
C LEU A 25 19.92 -1.97 35.13
N ALA A 26 19.26 -1.08 35.89
CA ALA A 26 19.91 -0.34 36.97
C ALA A 26 20.12 -1.19 38.25
N ALA A 27 19.39 -2.30 38.41
CA ALA A 27 19.44 -3.13 39.62
C ALA A 27 20.42 -4.33 39.57
N ALA A 28 21.13 -4.54 38.44
CA ALA A 28 22.05 -5.66 38.27
C ALA A 28 23.55 -5.27 38.44
N SER A 29 23.85 -4.29 39.29
CA SER A 29 25.22 -3.85 39.57
C SER A 29 25.52 -3.75 41.06
N THR A 30 25.29 -4.83 41.80
CA THR A 30 25.91 -5.05 43.12
C THR A 30 25.97 -6.54 43.45
N ALA A 31 26.96 -7.26 42.93
CA ALA A 31 27.57 -8.45 43.57
C ALA A 31 28.67 -9.07 42.69
N ALA A 32 29.92 -8.68 42.92
CA ALA A 32 31.08 -9.58 42.84
C ALA A 32 32.28 -8.87 43.49
N ALA A 33 32.63 -9.33 44.69
CA ALA A 33 33.76 -8.86 45.47
C ALA A 33 35.07 -9.50 44.98
N ALA A 34 36.14 -8.70 45.05
CA ALA A 34 37.55 -9.05 45.16
C ALA A 34 38.26 -9.74 43.97
N VAL A 35 38.76 -8.93 43.05
CA VAL A 35 40.11 -9.12 42.45
C VAL A 35 40.83 -7.78 42.45
N THR A 36 41.98 -7.74 43.11
CA THR A 36 42.90 -6.61 43.21
C THR A 36 43.80 -6.50 41.97
N VAL A 37 43.62 -5.47 41.13
CA VAL A 37 44.68 -4.81 40.35
C VAL A 37 44.30 -3.32 40.18
N ALA A 38 45.30 -2.45 40.30
CA ALA A 38 45.26 -0.98 40.38
C ALA A 38 45.01 -0.27 39.01
N PRO A 39 45.27 1.05 38.90
CA PRO A 39 44.35 2.17 39.06
C PRO A 39 43.84 2.77 37.73
N GLU A 40 42.68 3.42 37.78
CA GLU A 40 42.23 4.49 36.87
C GLU A 40 42.39 4.28 35.35
N ALA A 41 41.75 3.26 34.80
CA ALA A 41 41.19 3.39 33.46
C ALA A 41 39.79 3.97 33.63
N HIS A 42 39.53 5.15 33.06
CA HIS A 42 38.18 5.69 32.93
C HIS A 42 37.29 4.59 32.34
N SER A 43 36.45 3.96 33.16
CA SER A 43 35.24 3.29 32.70
C SER A 43 34.28 4.38 32.25
N GLY A 44 34.68 5.10 31.19
CA GLY A 44 33.79 5.93 30.42
C GLY A 44 32.67 5.00 29.98
N GLN A 45 31.54 5.10 30.68
CA GLN A 45 30.30 4.43 30.31
C GLN A 45 30.14 4.71 28.82
N LEU A 46 30.27 3.68 27.98
CA LEU A 46 30.15 3.82 26.53
C LEU A 46 28.78 4.43 26.28
N SER A 47 28.76 5.74 26.04
CA SER A 47 27.53 6.45 25.77
C SER A 47 27.14 6.13 24.36
N GLU A 48 25.88 5.73 24.18
CA GLU A 48 25.32 5.55 22.84
C GLU A 48 25.36 6.86 22.07
N ASN A 49 25.38 6.75 20.74
CA ASN A 49 25.24 7.88 19.84
C ASN A 49 23.96 8.68 20.18
N PRO A 50 24.08 9.97 20.59
CA PRO A 50 22.94 10.76 21.02
C PRO A 50 21.92 10.98 19.89
N GLU A 51 22.37 11.01 18.63
CA GLU A 51 21.49 11.14 17.48
C GLU A 51 20.68 9.87 17.24
N LEU A 52 21.30 8.69 17.41
CA LEU A 52 20.59 7.41 17.35
C LEU A 52 19.53 7.29 18.45
N LEU A 53 19.85 7.75 19.67
CA LEU A 53 18.88 7.82 20.77
C LEU A 53 17.73 8.78 20.46
N ARG A 54 18.03 9.97 19.91
CA ARG A 54 17.02 10.96 19.51
C ARG A 54 16.08 10.38 18.46
N LEU A 55 16.62 9.83 17.38
CA LEU A 55 15.85 9.17 16.32
C LEU A 55 15.03 7.99 16.85
N GLY A 56 15.62 7.15 17.71
CA GLY A 56 14.93 6.03 18.37
C GLY A 56 13.76 6.47 19.25
N ASN A 57 13.85 7.64 19.89
CA ASN A 57 12.77 8.21 20.70
C ASN A 57 11.64 8.80 19.85
N GLU A 58 11.94 9.37 18.68
CA GLU A 58 10.95 9.94 17.75
C GLU A 58 10.24 8.86 16.92
N PHE A 59 10.95 7.78 16.61
CA PHE A 59 10.51 6.72 15.72
C PHE A 59 9.13 6.12 16.05
N PRO A 60 8.76 5.83 17.32
CA PRO A 60 7.45 5.28 17.65
C PRO A 60 6.28 6.17 17.20
N ALA A 61 6.44 7.50 17.21
CA ALA A 61 5.39 8.41 16.73
C ALA A 61 5.19 8.28 15.22
N ILE A 62 6.29 8.19 14.45
CA ILE A 62 6.26 8.00 13.00
C ILE A 62 5.63 6.64 12.63
N ALA A 63 6.05 5.57 13.31
CA ALA A 63 5.50 4.23 13.11
C ALA A 63 4.02 4.12 13.52
N ASN A 64 3.61 4.85 14.56
CA ASN A 64 2.19 4.95 14.95
C ASN A 64 1.38 5.67 13.87
N GLU A 65 1.88 6.79 13.34
CA GLU A 65 1.16 7.56 12.31
C GLU A 65 0.92 6.73 11.04
N TYR A 66 1.92 5.97 10.58
CA TYR A 66 1.73 5.03 9.46
C TYR A 66 0.62 4.00 9.75
N ARG A 67 0.66 3.35 10.92
CA ARG A 67 -0.36 2.37 11.30
C ARG A 67 -1.76 2.98 11.41
N SER A 68 -1.86 4.18 11.98
CA SER A 68 -3.12 4.92 12.10
C SER A 68 -3.66 5.34 10.73
N ALA A 69 -2.80 5.82 9.83
CA ALA A 69 -3.19 6.17 8.46
C ALA A 69 -3.67 4.95 7.66
N LEU A 70 -2.96 3.82 7.76
CA LEU A 70 -3.37 2.56 7.13
C LEU A 70 -4.70 2.05 7.69
N ALA A 71 -4.89 2.08 9.02
CA ALA A 71 -6.14 1.67 9.64
C ALA A 71 -7.32 2.55 9.20
N ALA A 72 -7.11 3.88 9.09
CA ALA A 72 -8.12 4.81 8.61
C ALA A 72 -8.50 4.54 7.14
N LEU A 73 -7.50 4.32 6.28
CA LEU A 73 -7.74 3.95 4.87
C LEU A 73 -8.53 2.64 4.78
N ASN A 74 -8.12 1.60 5.52
CA ASN A 74 -8.80 0.31 5.54
C ASN A 74 -10.25 0.43 6.02
N ALA A 75 -10.52 1.29 7.01
CA ALA A 75 -11.88 1.55 7.48
C ALA A 75 -12.75 2.20 6.39
N ILE A 76 -12.19 3.16 5.64
CA ILE A 76 -12.87 3.78 4.48
C ILE A 76 -13.15 2.72 3.42
N VAL A 77 -12.14 1.94 3.03
CA VAL A 77 -12.27 0.88 2.01
C VAL A 77 -13.34 -0.13 2.42
N ASN A 78 -13.31 -0.63 3.66
CA ASN A 78 -14.29 -1.60 4.17
C ASN A 78 -15.72 -1.07 4.21
N LYS A 79 -15.89 0.23 4.45
CA LYS A 79 -17.20 0.89 4.45
C LYS A 79 -17.72 1.06 3.02
N TRP A 80 -16.88 1.60 2.14
CA TRP A 80 -17.29 2.09 0.83
C TRP A 80 -17.24 1.02 -0.27
N SER A 81 -16.45 -0.04 -0.11
CA SER A 81 -16.44 -1.18 -1.04
C SER A 81 -17.82 -1.84 -1.17
N LYS A 82 -18.62 -1.80 -0.11
CA LYS A 82 -19.99 -2.37 -0.07
C LYS A 82 -21.00 -1.60 -0.91
N VAL A 83 -20.74 -0.32 -1.17
CA VAL A 83 -21.61 0.57 -1.95
C VAL A 83 -20.94 1.04 -3.24
N TRP A 84 -19.78 0.46 -3.58
CA TRP A 84 -19.09 0.78 -4.81
C TRP A 84 -19.95 0.34 -5.99
N PRO A 85 -20.24 1.24 -6.95
CA PRO A 85 -21.10 0.91 -8.07
C PRO A 85 -20.45 -0.17 -8.93
N VAL A 86 -21.28 -1.08 -9.42
CA VAL A 86 -20.89 -2.11 -10.37
C VAL A 86 -21.29 -1.66 -11.77
N ALA A 87 -20.41 -1.88 -12.75
CA ALA A 87 -20.68 -1.53 -14.13
C ALA A 87 -21.95 -2.24 -14.64
N PRO A 88 -22.87 -1.49 -15.27
CA PRO A 88 -24.07 -2.08 -15.86
C PRO A 88 -23.71 -2.89 -17.12
N ASP A 89 -24.54 -3.87 -17.46
CA ASP A 89 -24.23 -4.86 -18.50
C ASP A 89 -23.99 -4.22 -19.88
N GLU A 90 -24.63 -3.08 -20.15
CA GLU A 90 -24.57 -2.35 -21.41
C GLU A 90 -23.15 -1.85 -21.74
N ILE A 91 -22.33 -1.61 -20.72
CA ILE A 91 -20.95 -1.11 -20.88
C ILE A 91 -19.90 -2.20 -20.71
N LEU A 92 -20.30 -3.46 -20.48
CA LEU A 92 -19.36 -4.57 -20.38
C LEU A 92 -18.79 -4.90 -21.76
N ALA A 93 -17.47 -5.04 -21.82
CA ALA A 93 -16.81 -5.55 -23.01
C ALA A 93 -16.89 -7.09 -23.03
N ALA A 94 -17.32 -7.64 -24.17
CA ALA A 94 -17.45 -9.10 -24.32
C ALA A 94 -16.08 -9.82 -24.27
N ARG A 95 -14.99 -9.16 -24.68
CA ARG A 95 -13.62 -9.67 -24.55
C ARG A 95 -12.66 -8.58 -24.05
N GLN A 96 -11.61 -9.06 -23.38
CA GLN A 96 -10.48 -8.26 -22.91
C GLN A 96 -9.84 -7.38 -24.01
N PHE A 97 -9.94 -7.79 -25.28
CA PHE A 97 -9.34 -7.11 -26.44
C PHE A 97 -10.35 -6.75 -27.53
N ASP A 98 -11.64 -6.64 -27.20
CA ASP A 98 -12.67 -6.18 -28.16
C ASP A 98 -12.58 -4.66 -28.38
N GLY A 99 -11.47 -4.23 -28.99
CA GLY A 99 -11.17 -2.84 -29.32
C GLY A 99 -9.93 -2.29 -28.60
N ALA A 100 -9.28 -1.33 -29.25
CA ALA A 100 -8.21 -0.55 -28.64
C ALA A 100 -8.84 0.43 -27.64
N GLY A 101 -8.90 0.06 -26.36
CA GLY A 101 -9.27 1.01 -25.33
C GLY A 101 -9.98 0.47 -24.09
N ASN A 102 -10.50 -0.76 -24.09
CA ASN A 102 -11.26 -1.27 -22.96
C ASN A 102 -10.46 -1.16 -21.66
N THR A 103 -11.08 -0.58 -20.62
CA THR A 103 -10.43 -0.41 -19.32
C THR A 103 -10.90 -1.50 -18.37
N MET A 104 -10.00 -1.97 -17.52
CA MET A 104 -10.34 -2.92 -16.47
C MET A 104 -11.28 -2.23 -15.47
N GLU A 105 -12.40 -2.87 -15.15
CA GLU A 105 -13.26 -2.40 -14.06
C GLU A 105 -12.47 -2.49 -12.76
N ARG A 106 -12.43 -1.41 -11.98
CA ARG A 106 -11.67 -1.33 -10.73
C ARG A 106 -12.57 -1.02 -9.55
N ASP A 107 -12.24 -1.62 -8.41
CA ASP A 107 -12.81 -1.28 -7.11
C ASP A 107 -12.29 0.08 -6.61
N ILE A 108 -12.73 0.48 -5.42
CA ILE A 108 -12.33 1.75 -4.79
C ILE A 108 -10.82 1.85 -4.51
N THR A 109 -10.14 0.70 -4.36
CA THR A 109 -8.68 0.64 -4.13
C THR A 109 -7.88 0.61 -5.43
N GLY A 110 -8.55 0.57 -6.58
CA GLY A 110 -7.91 0.44 -7.88
C GLY A 110 -7.60 -1.00 -8.29
N HIS A 111 -7.98 -2.01 -7.51
CA HIS A 111 -7.82 -3.41 -7.92
C HIS A 111 -8.86 -3.79 -8.97
N GLY A 112 -8.46 -4.62 -9.93
CA GLY A 112 -9.35 -5.15 -10.95
C GLY A 112 -10.45 -6.01 -10.35
N LEU A 113 -11.70 -5.74 -10.72
CA LEU A 113 -12.83 -6.60 -10.39
C LEU A 113 -12.82 -7.82 -11.31
N CYS A 114 -12.89 -9.01 -10.71
CA CYS A 114 -12.99 -10.26 -11.45
C CYS A 114 -14.42 -10.79 -11.48
N HIS A 115 -14.80 -11.40 -12.59
CA HIS A 115 -16.01 -12.19 -12.72
C HIS A 115 -15.93 -13.47 -11.85
N SER A 116 -17.06 -14.13 -11.63
CA SER A 116 -17.12 -15.43 -10.93
C SER A 116 -16.26 -16.52 -11.58
N THR A 117 -15.89 -16.33 -12.84
CA THR A 117 -15.01 -17.21 -13.63
C THR A 117 -13.51 -16.91 -13.43
N GLY A 118 -13.17 -15.94 -12.57
CA GLY A 118 -11.79 -15.54 -12.28
C GLY A 118 -11.15 -14.60 -13.30
N ARG A 119 -11.86 -14.20 -14.36
CA ARG A 119 -11.36 -13.24 -15.36
C ARG A 119 -11.68 -11.81 -14.95
N ALA A 120 -10.75 -10.88 -15.20
CA ALA A 120 -10.98 -9.45 -14.98
C ALA A 120 -12.13 -8.95 -15.86
N ARG A 121 -13.01 -8.10 -15.29
CA ARG A 121 -14.08 -7.41 -16.02
C ARG A 121 -13.48 -6.22 -16.76
N TYR A 122 -13.89 -6.05 -18.01
CA TYR A 122 -13.52 -4.92 -18.84
C TYR A 122 -14.77 -4.15 -19.21
N ILE A 123 -14.63 -2.82 -19.24
CA ILE A 123 -15.72 -1.89 -19.55
C ILE A 123 -15.30 -0.93 -20.66
N TYR A 124 -16.30 -0.46 -21.39
CA TYR A 124 -16.16 0.72 -22.25
C TYR A 124 -16.20 1.99 -21.39
N SER A 125 -15.09 2.71 -21.33
CA SER A 125 -15.07 4.04 -20.70
C SER A 125 -15.68 5.10 -21.60
N CYS A 126 -16.04 6.25 -21.03
CA CYS A 126 -16.48 7.41 -21.80
C CYS A 126 -15.43 7.84 -22.84
N GLU A 127 -14.13 7.74 -22.52
CA GLU A 127 -13.04 8.08 -23.44
C GLU A 127 -13.03 7.16 -24.68
N ASN A 128 -13.21 5.85 -24.47
CA ASN A 128 -13.26 4.89 -25.58
C ASN A 128 -14.48 5.14 -26.47
N LEU A 129 -15.63 5.36 -25.84
CA LEU A 129 -16.89 5.55 -26.55
C LEU A 129 -16.92 6.89 -27.27
N ASP A 130 -16.28 7.94 -26.75
CA ASP A 130 -16.13 9.21 -27.47
C ASP A 130 -15.31 9.04 -28.76
N TRP A 131 -14.23 8.25 -28.71
CA TRP A 131 -13.46 7.92 -29.91
C TRP A 131 -14.30 7.14 -30.94
N GLU A 132 -15.02 6.09 -30.52
CA GLU A 132 -15.88 5.32 -31.41
C GLU A 132 -17.02 6.17 -31.98
N LEU A 133 -17.64 7.03 -31.17
CA LEU A 133 -18.68 7.97 -31.62
C LEU A 133 -18.14 8.94 -32.68
N LYS A 134 -16.94 9.51 -32.47
CA LYS A 134 -16.28 10.38 -33.45
C LYS A 134 -15.99 9.63 -34.74
N ARG A 135 -15.51 8.39 -34.64
CA ARG A 135 -15.23 7.52 -35.79
C ARG A 135 -16.51 7.19 -36.57
N ALA A 136 -17.57 6.75 -35.90
CA ALA A 136 -18.86 6.45 -36.53
C ALA A 136 -19.43 7.67 -37.26
N LYS A 137 -19.44 8.85 -36.60
CA LYS A 137 -19.85 10.13 -37.21
C LYS A 137 -18.99 10.50 -38.42
N SER A 138 -17.69 10.24 -38.39
CA SER A 138 -16.78 10.49 -39.51
C SER A 138 -17.08 9.58 -40.70
N ILE A 139 -17.33 8.29 -40.44
CA ILE A 139 -17.67 7.31 -41.47
C ILE A 139 -19.01 7.64 -42.13
N LEU A 140 -20.03 8.00 -41.35
CA LEU A 140 -21.34 8.42 -41.85
C LEU A 140 -21.28 9.70 -42.70
N LYS A 141 -20.32 10.60 -42.46
CA LYS A 141 -20.09 11.77 -43.32
C LYS A 141 -19.44 11.41 -44.66
N GLY A 142 -18.73 10.29 -44.73
CA GLY A 142 -18.05 9.83 -45.94
C GLY A 142 -19.01 9.25 -46.98
N LYS A 143 -18.70 9.42 -48.26
CA LYS A 143 -19.41 8.77 -49.38
C LYS A 143 -18.91 7.35 -49.70
N THR A 144 -17.82 6.94 -49.05
CA THR A 144 -17.18 5.63 -49.30
C THR A 144 -18.04 4.48 -48.78
N ILE A 145 -18.84 4.72 -47.73
CA ILE A 145 -19.78 3.75 -47.15
C ILE A 145 -20.86 3.29 -48.13
N ASP A 146 -21.25 4.17 -49.07
CA ASP A 146 -22.27 3.85 -50.08
C ASP A 146 -21.71 2.95 -51.20
N LYS A 147 -20.38 2.79 -51.27
CA LYS A 147 -19.67 2.03 -52.31
C LYS A 147 -19.14 0.68 -51.81
N ARG A 148 -18.87 0.55 -50.51
CA ARG A 148 -18.34 -0.67 -49.89
C ARG A 148 -18.55 -0.66 -48.37
N ALA A 149 -18.51 -1.84 -47.78
CA ALA A 149 -18.43 -2.01 -46.33
C ALA A 149 -17.19 -1.30 -45.76
N LEU A 150 -17.36 -0.66 -44.60
CA LEU A 150 -16.29 0.02 -43.87
C LEU A 150 -16.36 -0.35 -42.40
N GLY A 151 -15.21 -0.62 -41.79
CA GLY A 151 -15.11 -0.93 -40.36
C GLY A 151 -15.92 -2.15 -39.90
N GLY A 152 -16.19 -3.09 -40.81
CA GLY A 152 -16.93 -4.32 -40.52
C GLY A 152 -18.45 -4.24 -40.73
N LEU A 153 -19.01 -3.04 -40.94
CA LEU A 153 -20.45 -2.86 -41.18
C LEU A 153 -20.76 -2.65 -42.67
N PRO A 154 -21.89 -3.19 -43.16
CA PRO A 154 -22.15 -3.33 -44.60
C PRO A 154 -22.60 -2.03 -45.29
N ASN A 155 -23.33 -1.15 -44.60
CA ASN A 155 -23.99 0.01 -45.21
C ASN A 155 -24.25 1.13 -44.19
N ARG A 156 -24.81 2.25 -44.68
CA ARG A 156 -25.16 3.43 -43.90
C ARG A 156 -26.14 3.15 -42.77
N ALA A 157 -27.22 2.42 -43.04
CA ALA A 157 -28.23 2.09 -42.04
C ALA A 157 -27.60 1.32 -40.85
N ALA A 158 -26.75 0.33 -41.12
CA ALA A 158 -26.04 -0.40 -40.07
C ALA A 158 -25.11 0.49 -39.23
N TRP A 159 -24.52 1.53 -39.82
CA TRP A 159 -23.71 2.51 -39.09
C TRP A 159 -24.57 3.52 -38.30
N GLU A 160 -25.78 3.83 -38.74
CA GLU A 160 -26.75 4.63 -37.99
C GLU A 160 -27.25 3.84 -36.77
N ASP A 161 -27.58 2.56 -36.95
CA ASP A 161 -27.93 1.65 -35.85
C ASP A 161 -26.78 1.52 -34.82
N GLU A 162 -25.55 1.34 -35.30
CA GLU A 162 -24.37 1.28 -34.41
C GLU A 162 -24.14 2.61 -33.68
N LEU A 163 -24.39 3.75 -34.33
CA LEU A 163 -24.28 5.05 -33.69
C LEU A 163 -25.27 5.19 -32.53
N ASP A 164 -26.51 4.73 -32.69
CA ASP A 164 -27.52 4.73 -31.62
C ASP A 164 -27.10 3.83 -30.45
N VAL A 165 -26.56 2.64 -30.74
CA VAL A 165 -25.99 1.74 -29.72
C VAL A 165 -24.83 2.40 -28.97
N LEU A 166 -23.90 3.05 -29.69
CA LEU A 166 -22.78 3.76 -29.08
C LEU A 166 -23.24 4.94 -28.20
N VAL A 167 -24.27 5.68 -28.61
CA VAL A 167 -24.84 6.78 -27.82
C VAL A 167 -25.49 6.26 -26.54
N ALA A 168 -26.25 5.17 -26.62
CA ALA A 168 -26.86 4.54 -25.45
C ALA A 168 -25.78 4.03 -24.48
N ARG A 169 -24.75 3.35 -24.99
CA ARG A 169 -23.61 2.86 -24.20
C ARG A 169 -22.83 4.00 -23.54
N TYR A 170 -22.58 5.09 -24.27
CA TYR A 170 -21.92 6.29 -23.73
C TYR A 170 -22.72 6.88 -22.58
N THR A 171 -24.04 6.97 -22.73
CA THR A 171 -24.92 7.49 -21.68
C THR A 171 -24.87 6.62 -20.42
N ALA A 172 -24.82 5.30 -20.56
CA ALA A 172 -24.65 4.37 -19.44
C ALA A 172 -23.27 4.53 -18.76
N ALA A 173 -22.20 4.62 -19.55
CA ALA A 173 -20.83 4.81 -19.06
C ALA A 173 -20.71 6.13 -18.28
N ALA A 174 -21.26 7.22 -18.81
CA ALA A 174 -21.23 8.53 -18.16
C ALA A 174 -21.92 8.53 -16.79
N LYS A 175 -23.08 7.85 -16.67
CA LYS A 175 -23.78 7.70 -15.38
C LYS A 175 -22.95 6.88 -14.39
N TYR A 176 -22.37 5.77 -14.84
CA TYR A 176 -21.54 4.90 -14.01
C TYR A 176 -20.28 5.62 -13.51
N GLU A 177 -19.55 6.29 -14.40
CA GLU A 177 -18.34 7.04 -14.04
C GLU A 177 -18.64 8.23 -13.12
N ALA A 178 -19.75 8.94 -13.35
CA ALA A 178 -20.21 10.00 -12.46
C ALA A 178 -20.53 9.46 -11.04
N GLU A 179 -21.17 8.30 -10.94
CA GLU A 179 -21.46 7.67 -9.66
C GLU A 179 -20.19 7.21 -8.94
N LYS A 180 -19.22 6.63 -9.68
CA LYS A 180 -17.89 6.32 -9.13
C LYS A 180 -17.19 7.55 -8.58
N ALA A 181 -17.17 8.63 -9.35
CA ALA A 181 -16.57 9.89 -8.94
C ALA A 181 -17.27 10.45 -7.69
N ARG A 182 -18.60 10.37 -7.62
CA ARG A 182 -19.39 10.79 -6.46
C ARG A 182 -19.04 9.97 -5.21
N VAL A 183 -19.00 8.64 -5.33
CA VAL A 183 -18.64 7.74 -4.22
C VAL A 183 -17.20 7.98 -3.77
N LEU A 184 -16.26 8.11 -4.70
CA LEU A 184 -14.86 8.38 -4.39
C LEU A 184 -14.71 9.72 -3.65
N ALA A 185 -15.34 10.79 -4.15
CA ALA A 185 -15.32 12.10 -3.50
C ALA A 185 -15.96 12.07 -2.10
N ALA A 186 -17.09 11.39 -1.94
CA ALA A 186 -17.78 11.27 -0.66
C ALA A 186 -17.02 10.40 0.36
N SER A 187 -16.18 9.48 -0.12
CA SER A 187 -15.48 8.52 0.74
C SER A 187 -14.31 9.11 1.51
N GLY A 188 -13.70 10.19 1.00
CA GLY A 188 -12.44 10.71 1.52
C GLY A 188 -11.23 9.79 1.25
N HIS A 189 -11.38 8.79 0.38
CA HIS A 189 -10.34 7.81 0.05
C HIS A 189 -9.03 8.48 -0.38
N ASP A 190 -9.06 9.43 -1.32
CA ASP A 190 -7.86 10.07 -1.85
C ASP A 190 -7.07 10.88 -0.79
N ALA A 191 -7.76 11.44 0.19
CA ALA A 191 -7.11 12.13 1.31
C ALA A 191 -6.45 11.12 2.26
N ALA A 192 -7.13 10.02 2.56
CA ALA A 192 -6.60 8.96 3.41
C ALA A 192 -5.42 8.21 2.76
N ASP A 193 -5.51 7.94 1.46
CA ASP A 193 -4.44 7.28 0.70
C ASP A 193 -3.19 8.17 0.61
N ARG A 194 -3.35 9.47 0.33
CA ARG A 194 -2.24 10.43 0.37
C ARG A 194 -1.61 10.52 1.76
N ARG A 195 -2.42 10.51 2.84
CA ARG A 195 -1.91 10.48 4.21
C ARG A 195 -1.10 9.20 4.47
N LYS A 196 -1.60 8.03 4.05
CA LYS A 196 -0.88 6.76 4.16
C LYS A 196 0.45 6.81 3.39
N ALA A 197 0.43 7.30 2.15
CA ALA A 197 1.62 7.42 1.32
C ALA A 197 2.67 8.34 1.96
N ALA A 198 2.26 9.50 2.48
CA ALA A 198 3.15 10.42 3.20
C ALA A 198 3.74 9.78 4.47
N ALA A 199 2.91 9.10 5.27
CA ALA A 199 3.37 8.40 6.47
C ALA A 199 4.33 7.24 6.14
N ALA A 200 4.11 6.53 5.02
CA ALA A 200 5.00 5.48 4.56
C ALA A 200 6.38 6.05 4.15
N GLN A 201 6.40 7.18 3.43
CA GLN A 201 7.64 7.87 3.07
C GLN A 201 8.40 8.37 4.32
N ALA A 202 7.69 8.94 5.29
CA ALA A 202 8.28 9.35 6.55
C ALA A 202 8.86 8.17 7.34
N LEU A 203 8.16 7.03 7.36
CA LEU A 203 8.64 5.80 7.99
C LEU A 203 9.92 5.28 7.31
N ILE A 204 9.95 5.22 5.98
CA ILE A 204 11.14 4.81 5.21
C ILE A 204 12.32 5.72 5.54
N GLY A 205 12.13 7.04 5.47
CA GLY A 205 13.19 8.01 5.77
C GLY A 205 13.70 7.91 7.21
N ALA A 206 12.81 7.63 8.17
CA ALA A 206 13.22 7.42 9.56
C ALA A 206 14.04 6.13 9.75
N ILE A 207 13.67 5.04 9.07
CA ILE A 207 14.44 3.80 9.12
C ILE A 207 15.82 4.00 8.49
N ASP A 208 15.89 4.66 7.33
CA ASP A 208 17.16 5.01 6.69
C ASP A 208 18.07 5.83 7.61
N ALA A 209 17.51 6.88 8.23
CA ALA A 209 18.25 7.73 9.16
C ALA A 209 18.79 6.93 10.35
N ILE A 210 17.97 6.05 10.94
CA ILE A 210 18.38 5.16 12.04
C ILE A 210 19.49 4.21 11.60
N MET A 211 19.35 3.60 10.42
CA MET A 211 20.34 2.64 9.90
C MET A 211 21.68 3.28 9.58
N ALA A 212 21.67 4.54 9.14
CA ALA A 212 22.87 5.31 8.82
C ALA A 212 23.67 5.72 10.07
N GLN A 213 23.05 5.81 11.25
CA GLN A 213 23.76 6.16 12.47
C GLN A 213 24.67 5.02 12.95
N PRO A 214 25.91 5.32 13.38
CA PRO A 214 26.71 4.34 14.08
C PRO A 214 26.12 4.06 15.47
N GLU A 215 26.16 2.79 15.85
CA GLU A 215 25.86 2.28 17.18
C GLU A 215 27.16 1.95 17.93
N THR A 216 27.21 2.29 19.22
CA THR A 216 28.34 1.97 20.10
C THR A 216 27.95 0.97 21.19
N THR A 217 26.65 0.72 21.38
CA THR A 217 26.13 -0.18 22.40
C THR A 217 24.99 -1.07 21.87
N MET A 218 24.61 -2.07 22.67
CA MET A 218 23.45 -2.92 22.35
C MET A 218 22.14 -2.13 22.32
N ALA A 219 22.05 -0.98 23.00
CA ALA A 219 20.89 -0.11 22.92
C ALA A 219 20.66 0.40 21.49
N GLY A 220 21.73 0.81 20.79
CA GLY A 220 21.65 1.23 19.39
C GLY A 220 21.23 0.10 18.45
N VAL A 221 21.73 -1.12 18.66
CA VAL A 221 21.29 -2.32 17.92
C VAL A 221 19.79 -2.58 18.12
N VAL A 222 19.30 -2.45 19.35
CA VAL A 222 17.87 -2.61 19.65
C VAL A 222 17.02 -1.55 18.94
N ILE A 223 17.49 -0.29 18.87
CA ILE A 223 16.80 0.78 18.13
C ILE A 223 16.68 0.41 16.64
N LYS A 224 17.78 -0.04 16.02
CA LYS A 224 17.78 -0.50 14.61
C LYS A 224 16.87 -1.70 14.38
N ALA A 225 16.88 -2.68 15.29
CA ALA A 225 16.00 -3.85 15.23
C ALA A 225 14.52 -3.47 15.34
N GLN A 226 14.17 -2.54 16.24
CA GLN A 226 12.81 -2.02 16.37
C GLN A 226 12.33 -1.29 15.10
N ALA A 227 13.24 -0.55 14.44
CA ALA A 227 12.94 0.09 13.16
C ALA A 227 12.59 -0.93 12.07
N LEU A 228 13.34 -2.03 11.96
CA LEU A 228 13.02 -3.13 11.03
C LEU A 228 11.77 -3.91 11.41
N ALA A 229 11.52 -4.10 12.71
CA ALA A 229 10.28 -4.73 13.16
C ALA A 229 9.06 -3.92 12.70
N ALA A 230 9.10 -2.59 12.80
CA ALA A 230 8.04 -1.74 12.27
C ALA A 230 7.93 -1.83 10.73
N TRP A 231 9.05 -1.96 10.02
CA TRP A 231 9.04 -2.17 8.56
C TRP A 231 8.31 -3.45 8.16
N SER A 232 8.41 -4.53 8.95
CA SER A 232 7.73 -5.79 8.65
C SER A 232 6.20 -5.66 8.57
N ALA A 233 5.62 -4.66 9.23
CA ALA A 233 4.18 -4.36 9.23
C ALA A 233 3.73 -3.55 8.00
N VAL A 234 4.66 -3.08 7.16
CA VAL A 234 4.34 -2.37 5.91
C VAL A 234 3.85 -3.35 4.84
N GLU A 235 2.95 -2.87 3.98
CA GLU A 235 2.35 -3.68 2.92
C GLU A 235 3.42 -4.35 2.04
N LYS A 236 3.20 -5.62 1.69
CA LYS A 236 4.21 -6.45 0.99
C LYS A 236 4.74 -5.78 -0.29
N TRP A 237 3.86 -5.19 -1.09
CA TRP A 237 4.25 -4.55 -2.34
C TRP A 237 5.14 -3.32 -2.10
N GLN A 238 4.86 -2.52 -1.08
CA GLN A 238 5.71 -1.37 -0.70
C GLN A 238 7.09 -1.86 -0.25
N ARG A 239 7.14 -2.95 0.51
CA ARG A 239 8.41 -3.56 0.92
C ARG A 239 9.27 -4.01 -0.26
N ILE A 240 8.64 -4.60 -1.28
CA ILE A 240 9.33 -5.06 -2.50
C ILE A 240 9.83 -3.88 -3.35
N LEU A 241 9.06 -2.78 -3.41
CA LEU A 241 9.36 -1.63 -4.26
C LEU A 241 10.18 -0.52 -3.57
N THR A 242 10.73 -0.75 -2.37
CA THR A 242 11.56 0.23 -1.65
C THR A 242 13.04 -0.15 -1.77
N PRO A 243 13.81 0.46 -2.69
CA PRO A 243 15.21 0.09 -2.92
C PRO A 243 16.10 0.25 -1.67
N GLN A 244 15.79 1.23 -0.84
CA GLN A 244 16.52 1.53 0.40
C GLN A 244 16.51 0.35 1.38
N ALA A 245 15.42 -0.43 1.37
CA ALA A 245 15.24 -1.54 2.29
C ALA A 245 16.20 -2.72 2.04
N VAL A 246 16.84 -2.78 0.86
CA VAL A 246 17.75 -3.88 0.49
C VAL A 246 18.97 -3.95 1.42
N GLY A 247 19.47 -2.79 1.88
CA GLY A 247 20.69 -2.73 2.69
C GLY A 247 20.46 -2.92 4.19
N TRP A 248 19.26 -2.64 4.70
CA TRP A 248 19.04 -2.51 6.15
C TRP A 248 19.29 -3.80 6.93
N GLY A 249 18.95 -4.96 6.37
CA GLY A 249 19.21 -6.25 6.99
C GLY A 249 20.70 -6.49 7.19
N SER A 250 21.50 -6.26 6.15
CA SER A 250 22.96 -6.37 6.21
C SER A 250 23.58 -5.35 7.17
N THR A 251 23.06 -4.12 7.21
CA THR A 251 23.50 -3.10 8.18
C THR A 251 23.29 -3.58 9.61
N LEU A 252 22.10 -4.08 9.95
CA LEU A 252 21.83 -4.60 11.30
C LEU A 252 22.71 -5.81 11.64
N SER A 253 22.92 -6.74 10.71
CA SER A 253 23.82 -7.88 10.93
C SER A 253 25.25 -7.44 11.20
N ALA A 254 25.78 -6.48 10.43
CA ALA A 254 27.10 -5.92 10.66
C ALA A 254 27.21 -5.23 12.03
N SER A 255 26.16 -4.53 12.45
CA SER A 255 26.08 -3.93 13.78
C SER A 255 26.19 -4.95 14.92
N VAL A 256 25.50 -6.08 14.79
CA VAL A 256 25.54 -7.18 15.76
C VAL A 256 26.94 -7.77 15.84
N LEU A 257 27.57 -8.08 14.70
CA LEU A 257 28.91 -8.67 14.65
C LEU A 257 29.97 -7.74 15.28
N ARG A 258 29.89 -6.43 15.00
CA ARG A 258 30.83 -5.44 15.55
C ARG A 258 30.78 -5.40 17.09
N LEU A 259 29.60 -5.50 17.68
CA LEU A 259 29.43 -5.50 19.13
C LEU A 259 29.71 -6.86 19.77
N ALA A 260 29.53 -7.96 19.04
CA ALA A 260 29.89 -9.30 19.50
C ALA A 260 31.42 -9.53 19.54
N GLY A 261 32.22 -8.61 18.99
CA GLY A 261 33.68 -8.71 18.96
C GLY A 261 34.21 -9.60 17.82
N GLU A 262 33.39 -9.89 16.81
CA GLU A 262 33.74 -10.74 15.66
C GLU A 262 34.03 -9.93 14.38
N ALA A 263 34.39 -8.64 14.50
CA ALA A 263 34.72 -7.77 13.37
C ALA A 263 36.22 -7.54 13.22
#